data_AF-A0A134A2H5-F1
#
_entry.id   AF-A0A134A2H5-F1
#
_cell.length_a   1.000
_cell.length_b   1.000
_cell.length_c   1.000
_cell.angle_alpha   90.00
_cell.angle_beta   90.00
_cell.angle_gamma   90.00
#
_symmetry.space_group_name_H-M   'P 1'
#
loop_
_entity.id
_entity.type
_entity.pdbx_description
1 polymer ?
#
loop_
_entity_poly.entity_id
_entity_poly.type
_entity_poly.pdbx_seq_one_letter_code
_entity_poly.pdbx_strand_id
1 'polypeptide(L)'
;MAAEQGNLSGLTDEADAQTAARPGAPASHPEFDRLVRTIWRLRQPDGCPWDKVQTHASITRNMIEEAYEAVDAIAANDMPHLREELGDVLEQVLLHAQIAQDEGDFDVDDVCRELNEKLVRRHPHVFGDAAAAGAVDSAGKVLDIWDEVKRSEREGRSSDVAPEGLLDSVPSSMPSLMQCQKISKRAAKAGFEWESIADVWDQFASERAEFEAEEPGSQEAAEEFGDLLFSLVNVARHAHVDAEEALASSNRKFRRRWARMEALARECGLAIDELGTSALNELWDEVKKEERAARG
;
A
#
# COMPACT_ATOMS: atom_id res chain seq x y z
N MET A 1 18.87 15.21 -20.97
CA MET A 1 19.19 15.22 -19.51
C MET A 1 19.30 16.64 -18.95
N ALA A 2 20.41 17.39 -19.05
CA ALA A 2 20.52 18.71 -18.41
C ALA A 2 19.49 19.77 -18.90
N ALA A 3 19.17 19.78 -20.20
CA ALA A 3 18.14 20.68 -20.77
C ALA A 3 16.69 20.27 -20.44
N GLU A 4 16.45 18.99 -20.13
CA GLU A 4 15.14 18.49 -19.67
C GLU A 4 14.94 18.75 -18.18
N GLN A 5 15.95 18.48 -17.35
CA GLN A 5 15.94 18.78 -15.91
C GLN A 5 15.82 20.29 -15.64
N GLY A 6 16.46 21.13 -16.47
CA GLY A 6 16.31 22.60 -16.40
C GLY A 6 14.91 23.11 -16.79
N ASN A 7 14.14 22.35 -17.56
CA ASN A 7 12.75 22.68 -17.91
C ASN A 7 11.76 22.21 -16.83
N LEU A 8 12.06 21.08 -16.18
CA LEU A 8 11.25 20.48 -15.11
C LEU A 8 11.31 21.24 -13.77
N SER A 9 12.50 21.72 -13.40
CA SER A 9 12.66 22.61 -12.24
C SER A 9 11.87 23.91 -12.42
N GLY A 10 11.92 24.52 -13.61
CA GLY A 10 11.14 25.71 -13.94
C GLY A 10 9.62 25.52 -13.87
N LEU A 11 9.10 24.36 -14.31
CA LEU A 11 7.68 24.02 -14.17
C LEU A 11 7.24 23.87 -12.72
N THR A 12 8.12 23.34 -11.87
CA THR A 12 7.85 23.13 -10.44
C THR A 12 7.82 24.47 -9.70
N ASP A 13 8.77 25.36 -9.98
CA ASP A 13 8.81 26.71 -9.41
C ASP A 13 7.59 27.55 -9.84
N GLU A 14 7.18 27.44 -11.11
CA GLU A 14 5.99 28.11 -11.60
C GLU A 14 4.71 27.57 -10.93
N ALA A 15 4.60 26.24 -10.80
CA ALA A 15 3.50 25.59 -10.10
C ALA A 15 3.40 26.02 -8.63
N ASP A 16 4.54 26.12 -7.94
CA ASP A 16 4.61 26.57 -6.55
C ASP A 16 4.19 28.04 -6.43
N ALA A 17 4.73 28.93 -7.26
CA ALA A 17 4.37 30.35 -7.27
C ALA A 17 2.87 30.57 -7.54
N GLN A 18 2.30 29.82 -8.49
CA GLN A 18 0.86 29.85 -8.76
C GLN A 18 0.04 29.33 -7.58
N THR A 19 0.51 28.28 -6.90
CA THR A 19 -0.15 27.68 -5.74
C THR A 19 -0.13 28.62 -4.54
N ALA A 20 1.02 29.23 -4.24
CA ALA A 20 1.20 30.18 -3.14
C ALA A 20 0.28 31.40 -3.25
N ALA A 21 -0.10 31.79 -4.47
CA ALA A 21 -1.03 32.89 -4.71
C ALA A 21 -2.52 32.54 -4.44
N ARG A 22 -2.86 31.25 -4.23
CA ARG A 22 -4.25 30.81 -4.06
C ARG A 22 -4.78 31.11 -2.66
N PRO A 23 -6.05 31.53 -2.51
CA PRO A 23 -6.68 31.64 -1.20
C PRO A 23 -6.66 30.31 -0.43
N GLY A 24 -6.16 30.34 0.80
CA GLY A 24 -6.04 29.13 1.62
C GLY A 24 -4.85 28.24 1.25
N ALA A 25 -3.92 28.71 0.41
CA ALA A 25 -2.66 28.00 0.17
C ALA A 25 -1.91 27.76 1.48
N PRO A 26 -1.29 26.57 1.65
CA PRO A 26 -0.52 26.26 2.84
C PRO A 26 0.65 27.23 3.00
N ALA A 27 0.94 27.60 4.26
CA ALA A 27 2.13 28.35 4.61
C ALA A 27 3.31 27.40 4.88
N SER A 28 4.45 27.94 5.30
CA SER A 28 5.60 27.14 5.75
C SER A 28 5.22 26.14 6.86
N HIS A 29 5.94 25.02 6.91
CA HIS A 29 5.75 23.95 7.89
C HIS A 29 6.92 23.88 8.90
N PRO A 30 7.05 24.80 9.86
CA PRO A 30 8.25 24.90 10.72
C PRO A 30 8.49 23.68 11.62
N GLU A 31 7.45 22.93 11.98
CA GLU A 31 7.60 21.71 12.77
C GLU A 31 8.27 20.58 11.96
N PHE A 32 8.16 20.58 10.62
CA PHE A 32 8.88 19.63 9.78
C PHE A 32 10.39 19.86 9.88
N ASP A 33 10.86 21.10 9.73
CA ASP A 33 12.27 21.43 9.89
C ASP A 33 12.79 21.08 11.29
N ARG A 34 11.94 21.25 12.31
CA ARG A 34 12.26 20.88 13.68
C ARG A 34 12.38 19.36 13.84
N LEU A 35 11.51 18.59 13.19
CA LEU A 35 11.57 17.14 13.17
C LEU A 35 12.84 16.65 12.45
N VAL A 36 13.16 17.20 11.26
CA VAL A 36 14.41 16.90 10.55
C VAL A 36 15.63 17.12 11.44
N ARG A 37 15.71 18.28 12.12
CA ARG A 37 16.80 18.55 13.09
C ARG A 37 16.81 17.57 14.27
N THR A 38 15.64 17.07 14.68
CA THR A 38 15.53 16.09 15.76
C THR A 38 16.09 14.75 15.33
N ILE A 39 15.70 14.24 14.15
CA ILE A 39 16.23 13.00 13.58
C ILE A 39 17.76 13.10 13.39
N TRP A 40 18.23 14.21 12.83
CA TRP A 40 19.67 14.48 12.73
C TRP A 40 20.37 14.40 14.08
N ARG A 41 19.81 15.08 15.11
CA ARG A 41 20.37 15.13 16.47
C ARG A 41 20.45 13.75 17.11
N LEU A 42 19.45 12.89 16.89
CA LEU A 42 19.41 11.52 17.42
C LEU A 42 20.56 10.65 16.91
N ARG A 43 21.03 10.88 15.68
CA ARG A 43 22.11 10.09 15.07
C ARG A 43 23.52 10.68 15.24
N GLN A 44 23.66 11.82 15.91
CA GLN A 44 24.97 12.42 16.18
C GLN A 44 25.82 11.63 17.19
N PRO A 45 27.14 11.90 17.31
CA PRO A 45 28.03 11.17 18.23
C PRO A 45 27.51 11.06 19.67
N ASP A 46 26.89 12.12 20.18
CA ASP A 46 26.26 12.28 21.50
C ASP A 46 24.72 12.15 21.44
N GLY A 47 24.20 11.47 20.42
CA GLY A 47 22.79 11.14 20.22
C GLY A 47 22.41 9.79 20.83
N CYS A 48 21.29 9.23 20.37
CA CYS A 48 20.74 7.97 20.84
C CYS A 48 21.54 6.77 20.28
N PRO A 49 22.03 5.85 21.15
CA PRO A 49 22.77 4.68 20.69
C PRO A 49 21.98 3.76 19.75
N TRP A 50 20.65 3.67 19.93
CA TRP A 50 19.79 2.83 19.09
C TRP A 50 19.65 3.42 17.69
N ASP A 51 19.37 4.72 17.57
CA ASP A 51 19.21 5.38 16.27
C ASP A 51 20.49 5.30 15.45
N LYS A 52 21.65 5.52 16.08
CA LYS A 52 22.96 5.51 15.42
C LYS A 52 23.32 4.19 14.74
N VAL A 53 22.90 3.06 15.31
CA VAL A 53 23.25 1.74 14.77
C VAL A 53 22.28 1.25 13.69
N GLN A 54 21.20 2.00 13.42
CA GLN A 54 20.25 1.63 12.39
C GLN A 54 20.83 1.79 10.99
N THR A 55 20.44 0.85 10.14
CA THR A 55 20.74 0.77 8.70
C THR A 55 19.42 0.65 7.95
N HIS A 56 19.39 0.90 6.63
CA HIS A 56 18.17 0.71 5.84
C HIS A 56 17.54 -0.68 6.03
N ALA A 57 18.37 -1.74 6.07
CA ALA A 57 17.90 -3.10 6.24
C ALA A 57 17.29 -3.34 7.64
N SER A 58 17.86 -2.76 8.70
CA SER A 58 17.40 -3.03 10.07
C SER A 58 16.04 -2.42 10.39
N ILE A 59 15.67 -1.31 9.74
CA ILE A 59 14.39 -0.60 9.96
C ILE A 59 13.35 -0.87 8.88
N THR A 60 13.64 -1.73 7.90
CA THR A 60 12.66 -2.09 6.83
C THR A 60 11.39 -2.71 7.43
N ARG A 61 11.52 -3.47 8.53
CA ARG A 61 10.37 -4.09 9.21
C ARG A 61 9.46 -3.03 9.84
N ASN A 62 10.05 -2.04 10.52
CA ASN A 62 9.32 -0.92 11.11
C ASN A 62 8.49 -0.17 10.05
N MET A 63 9.09 0.16 8.90
CA MET A 63 8.38 0.80 7.78
C MET A 63 7.12 0.05 7.33
N ILE A 64 7.14 -1.29 7.38
CA ILE A 64 5.96 -2.10 7.04
C ILE A 64 4.95 -2.07 8.19
N GLU A 65 5.41 -2.23 9.43
CA GLU A 65 4.55 -2.20 10.62
C GLU A 65 3.77 -0.88 10.71
N GLU A 66 4.44 0.28 10.67
CA GLU A 66 3.77 1.59 10.80
C GLU A 66 2.77 1.84 9.66
N ALA A 67 3.06 1.34 8.45
CA ALA A 67 2.13 1.44 7.33
C ALA A 67 0.85 0.63 7.57
N TYR A 68 0.94 -0.53 8.23
CA TYR A 68 -0.23 -1.33 8.60
C TYR A 68 -0.97 -0.75 9.80
N GLU A 69 -0.28 -0.17 10.78
CA GLU A 69 -0.92 0.52 11.91
C GLU A 69 -1.71 1.74 11.42
N ALA A 70 -1.17 2.51 10.46
CA ALA A 70 -1.90 3.57 9.79
C ALA A 70 -3.16 3.06 9.06
N VAL A 71 -3.09 1.91 8.39
CA VAL A 71 -4.26 1.27 7.75
C VAL A 71 -5.32 0.88 8.78
N ASP A 72 -4.91 0.34 9.93
CA ASP A 72 -5.83 -0.01 11.01
C ASP A 72 -6.49 1.22 11.63
N ALA A 73 -5.75 2.32 11.81
CA ALA A 73 -6.31 3.59 12.28
C ALA A 73 -7.34 4.18 11.29
N ILE A 74 -7.08 4.11 9.98
CA ILE A 74 -8.04 4.48 8.93
C ILE A 74 -9.30 3.61 9.03
N ALA A 75 -9.13 2.29 9.12
CA ALA A 75 -10.24 1.36 9.19
C ALA A 75 -11.11 1.56 10.45
N ALA A 76 -10.49 1.99 11.55
CA ALA A 76 -11.17 2.33 12.80
C ALA A 76 -11.83 3.72 12.80
N ASN A 77 -11.58 4.56 11.79
CA ASN A 77 -11.95 5.99 11.78
C ASN A 77 -11.37 6.75 13.00
N ASP A 78 -10.21 6.32 13.50
CA ASP A 78 -9.55 6.90 14.67
C ASP A 78 -8.59 8.01 14.24
N MET A 79 -9.08 9.25 14.22
CA MET A 79 -8.27 10.40 13.75
C MET A 79 -7.06 10.71 14.65
N PRO A 80 -7.16 10.66 16.00
CA PRO A 80 -5.99 10.78 16.86
C PRO A 80 -4.90 9.75 16.56
N HIS A 81 -5.27 8.47 16.47
CA HIS A 81 -4.33 7.39 16.20
C HIS A 81 -3.77 7.50 14.77
N LEU A 82 -4.60 7.82 13.78
CA LEU A 82 -4.13 8.04 12.40
C LEU A 82 -3.05 9.12 12.32
N ARG A 83 -3.16 10.19 13.13
CA ARG A 83 -2.14 11.25 13.17
C ARG A 83 -0.82 10.75 13.78
N GLU A 84 -0.88 9.85 14.76
CA GLU A 84 0.28 9.20 15.37
C GLU A 84 0.97 8.31 14.33
N GLU A 85 0.24 7.38 13.72
CA GLU A 85 0.78 6.44 12.74
C GLU A 85 1.32 7.10 11.47
N LEU A 86 0.68 8.17 10.98
CA LEU A 86 1.24 8.96 9.88
C LEU A 86 2.55 9.67 10.28
N GLY A 87 2.71 10.00 11.56
CA GLY A 87 3.95 10.50 12.13
C GLY A 87 5.04 9.43 12.12
N ASP A 88 4.70 8.19 12.47
CA ASP A 88 5.65 7.08 12.54
C ASP A 88 6.08 6.63 11.13
N VAL A 89 5.16 6.59 10.16
CA VAL A 89 5.50 6.43 8.74
C VAL A 89 6.44 7.55 8.25
N LEU A 90 6.21 8.80 8.69
CA LEU A 90 7.08 9.92 8.34
C LEU A 90 8.46 9.80 9.02
N GLU A 91 8.52 9.33 10.26
CA GLU A 91 9.77 9.05 10.96
C GLU A 91 10.63 8.06 10.17
N GLN A 92 10.04 6.99 9.64
CA GLN A 92 10.77 6.03 8.81
C GLN A 92 11.38 6.69 7.56
N VAL A 93 10.63 7.55 6.86
CA VAL A 93 11.15 8.30 5.70
C VAL A 93 12.34 9.18 6.10
N LEU A 94 12.24 9.87 7.23
CA LEU A 94 13.31 10.75 7.72
C LEU A 94 14.53 9.99 8.21
N LEU A 95 14.36 8.85 8.87
CA LEU A 95 15.47 7.98 9.30
C LEU A 95 16.22 7.42 8.08
N HIS A 96 15.50 6.95 7.06
CA HIS A 96 16.13 6.51 5.81
C HIS A 96 16.89 7.67 5.14
N ALA A 97 16.29 8.87 5.03
CA ALA A 97 16.98 10.03 4.48
C ALA A 97 18.23 10.42 5.29
N GLN A 98 18.15 10.36 6.62
CA GLN A 98 19.31 10.66 7.48
C GLN A 98 20.41 9.60 7.36
N ILE A 99 20.07 8.31 7.27
CA ILE A 99 21.04 7.23 7.04
C ILE A 99 21.78 7.45 5.71
N ALA A 100 21.05 7.78 4.63
CA ALA A 100 21.66 8.07 3.34
C ALA A 100 22.54 9.34 3.40
N GLN A 101 22.11 10.36 4.13
CA GLN A 101 22.89 11.58 4.33
C GLN A 101 24.18 11.32 5.11
N ASP A 102 24.14 10.45 6.13
CA ASP A 102 25.32 10.04 6.90
C ASP A 102 26.37 9.36 6.00
N GLU A 103 25.94 8.69 4.93
CA GLU A 103 26.78 8.03 3.92
C GLU A 103 27.19 8.96 2.76
N GLY A 104 26.60 10.16 2.68
CA GLY A 104 26.88 11.16 1.64
C GLY A 104 26.15 10.94 0.32
N ASP A 105 25.06 10.17 0.33
CA ASP A 105 24.30 9.81 -0.87
C ASP A 105 23.21 10.84 -1.21
N PHE A 106 22.15 10.94 -0.40
CA PHE A 106 21.04 11.88 -0.58
C PHE A 106 20.47 12.31 0.78
N ASP A 107 19.70 13.40 0.78
CA ASP A 107 19.01 13.89 1.99
C ASP A 107 17.49 13.99 1.83
N VAL A 108 16.81 14.51 2.85
CA VAL A 108 15.35 14.66 2.84
C VAL A 108 14.88 15.68 1.79
N ASP A 109 15.69 16.69 1.48
CA ASP A 109 15.34 17.69 0.47
C ASP A 109 15.41 17.09 -0.93
N ASP A 110 16.36 16.17 -1.18
CA ASP A 110 16.39 15.37 -2.41
C ASP A 110 15.14 14.49 -2.53
N VAL A 111 14.73 13.79 -1.47
CA VAL A 111 13.50 12.97 -1.46
C VAL A 111 12.26 13.81 -1.78
N CYS A 112 12.12 14.96 -1.12
CA CYS A 112 11.00 15.88 -1.35
C CYS A 112 11.01 16.45 -2.77
N ARG A 113 12.18 16.83 -3.28
CA ARG A 113 12.34 17.39 -4.63
C ARG A 113 11.97 16.38 -5.70
N GLU A 114 12.49 15.16 -5.63
CA GLU A 114 12.16 14.10 -6.59
C GLU A 114 10.68 13.72 -6.56
N LEU A 115 10.08 13.68 -5.37
CA LEU A 115 8.64 13.45 -5.22
C LEU A 115 7.83 14.57 -5.88
N ASN A 116 8.20 15.83 -5.62
CA ASN A 116 7.51 17.00 -6.15
C ASN A 116 7.58 17.06 -7.68
N GLU A 117 8.79 16.95 -8.25
CA GLU A 117 9.00 16.92 -9.70
C GLU A 117 8.20 15.78 -10.37
N LYS A 118 8.17 14.59 -9.75
CA LYS A 118 7.37 13.45 -10.21
C LYS A 118 5.88 13.73 -10.18
N LEU A 119 5.38 14.38 -9.12
CA LEU A 119 3.95 14.74 -9.01
C LEU A 119 3.57 15.81 -10.03
N VAL A 120 4.38 16.87 -10.18
CA VAL A 120 4.16 17.92 -11.19
C VAL A 120 4.08 17.31 -12.59
N ARG A 121 5.07 16.48 -12.94
CA ARG A 121 5.13 15.84 -14.27
C ARG A 121 3.98 14.86 -14.53
N ARG A 122 3.47 14.17 -13.51
CA ARG A 122 2.32 13.24 -13.64
C ARG A 122 0.97 13.95 -13.60
N HIS A 123 0.92 15.25 -13.31
CA HIS A 123 -0.29 16.06 -13.31
C HIS A 123 -0.22 17.22 -14.31
N PRO A 124 0.01 16.95 -15.61
CA PRO A 124 0.07 18.01 -16.62
C PRO A 124 -1.26 18.78 -16.75
N HIS A 125 -2.37 18.19 -16.32
CA HIS A 125 -3.68 18.84 -16.26
C HIS A 125 -3.84 19.82 -15.08
N VAL A 126 -2.97 19.76 -14.09
CA VAL A 126 -2.93 20.70 -12.97
C VAL A 126 -1.85 21.75 -13.17
N PHE A 127 -0.67 21.34 -13.65
CA PHE A 127 0.55 22.17 -13.68
C PHE A 127 1.10 22.45 -15.08
N GLY A 128 0.54 21.85 -16.13
CA GLY A 128 0.93 22.10 -17.52
C GLY A 128 0.01 23.11 -18.21
N ASP A 129 0.25 23.33 -19.51
CA ASP A 129 -0.59 24.23 -20.31
C ASP A 129 -2.02 23.68 -20.40
N ALA A 130 -2.98 24.45 -19.88
CA ALA A 130 -4.40 24.13 -19.87
C ALA A 130 -4.97 23.88 -21.28
N ALA A 131 -4.36 24.45 -22.33
CA ALA A 131 -4.72 24.19 -23.72
C ALA A 131 -4.25 22.81 -24.23
N ALA A 132 -3.14 22.29 -23.69
CA ALA A 132 -2.55 21.01 -24.08
C ALA A 132 -3.09 19.82 -23.28
N ALA A 133 -3.55 20.03 -22.04
CA ALA A 133 -4.00 18.97 -21.15
C ALA A 133 -5.41 18.41 -21.45
N GLY A 134 -6.22 19.14 -22.22
CA GLY A 134 -7.63 18.82 -22.43
C GLY A 134 -8.45 18.89 -21.13
N ALA A 135 -9.78 18.80 -21.24
CA ALA A 135 -10.64 18.75 -20.06
C ALA A 135 -10.52 17.38 -19.37
N VAL A 136 -9.77 17.33 -18.28
CA VAL A 136 -9.76 16.18 -17.37
C VAL A 136 -10.93 16.34 -16.39
N ASP A 137 -11.98 15.54 -16.60
CA ASP A 137 -13.27 15.63 -15.89
C ASP A 137 -13.56 14.41 -15.00
N SER A 138 -12.65 13.44 -14.94
CA SER A 138 -12.85 12.18 -14.20
C SER A 138 -11.53 11.59 -13.70
N ALA A 139 -11.61 10.88 -12.57
CA ALA A 139 -10.47 10.17 -11.99
C ALA A 139 -9.91 9.08 -12.93
N GLY A 140 -10.75 8.46 -13.76
CA GLY A 140 -10.32 7.46 -14.75
C GLY A 140 -9.32 8.04 -15.77
N LYS A 141 -9.64 9.20 -16.36
CA LYS A 141 -8.74 9.89 -17.29
C LYS A 141 -7.42 10.31 -16.65
N VAL A 142 -7.41 10.65 -15.36
CA VAL A 142 -6.17 10.95 -14.61
C VAL A 142 -5.27 9.72 -14.53
N LEU A 143 -5.84 8.55 -14.26
CA LEU A 143 -5.08 7.30 -14.17
C LEU A 143 -4.45 6.92 -15.52
N ASP A 144 -5.17 7.14 -16.64
CA ASP A 144 -4.64 6.90 -17.98
C ASP A 144 -3.44 7.80 -18.29
N ILE A 145 -3.52 9.09 -17.92
CA ILE A 145 -2.41 10.05 -18.06
C ILE A 145 -1.21 9.60 -17.22
N TRP A 146 -1.43 9.19 -15.97
CA TRP A 146 -0.36 8.70 -15.11
C TRP A 146 0.34 7.48 -15.68
N ASP A 147 -0.42 6.54 -16.23
CA ASP A 147 0.09 5.32 -16.82
C ASP A 147 0.89 5.59 -18.11
N GLU A 148 0.47 6.57 -18.91
CA GLU A 148 1.21 7.01 -20.10
C GLU A 148 2.53 7.69 -19.70
N VAL A 149 2.48 8.66 -18.78
CA VAL A 149 3.68 9.36 -18.29
C VAL A 149 4.67 8.37 -17.66
N LYS A 150 4.20 7.37 -16.91
CA LYS A 150 5.04 6.29 -16.36
C LYS A 150 5.70 5.44 -17.43
N ARG A 151 5.07 5.25 -18.59
CA ARG A 151 5.64 4.47 -19.69
C ARG A 151 6.78 5.24 -20.33
N SER A 152 6.55 6.52 -20.65
CA SER A 152 7.59 7.40 -21.21
C SER A 152 8.78 7.59 -20.25
N GLU A 153 8.55 7.62 -18.93
CA GLU A 153 9.64 7.63 -17.92
C GLU A 153 10.56 6.41 -18.02
N ARG A 154 10.03 5.23 -18.35
CA ARG A 154 10.82 3.99 -18.46
C ARG A 154 11.62 3.97 -19.75
N GLU A 155 11.03 4.43 -20.84
CA GLU A 155 11.66 4.55 -22.16
C GLU A 155 12.83 5.55 -22.16
N GLY A 156 12.79 6.57 -21.29
CA GLY A 156 13.83 7.59 -21.16
C GLY A 156 15.04 7.21 -20.28
N ARG A 157 15.02 6.07 -19.57
CA ARG A 157 16.19 5.60 -18.80
C ARG A 157 17.18 4.88 -19.73
N SER A 158 18.47 5.19 -19.61
CA SER A 158 19.57 4.70 -20.46
C SER A 158 19.51 3.18 -20.75
N SER A 159 19.81 2.84 -22.02
CA SER A 159 19.76 1.52 -22.66
C SER A 159 20.89 0.54 -22.28
N ASP A 160 21.67 0.80 -21.23
CA ASP A 160 22.82 -0.05 -20.84
C ASP A 160 22.45 -1.16 -19.84
N VAL A 161 21.18 -1.23 -19.44
CA VAL A 161 20.63 -2.29 -18.59
C VAL A 161 19.70 -3.15 -19.44
N ALA A 162 19.74 -4.47 -19.26
CA ALA A 162 18.80 -5.38 -19.92
C ALA A 162 17.36 -4.87 -19.72
N PRO A 163 16.48 -4.94 -20.74
CA PRO A 163 15.13 -4.43 -20.61
C PRO A 163 14.43 -5.10 -19.42
N GLU A 164 13.97 -4.30 -18.47
CA GLU A 164 13.17 -4.79 -17.33
C GLU A 164 11.99 -5.61 -17.88
N GLY A 165 11.82 -6.83 -17.38
CA GLY A 165 10.65 -7.66 -17.64
C GLY A 165 9.37 -6.97 -17.18
N LEU A 166 8.23 -7.34 -17.78
CA LEU A 166 6.92 -6.75 -17.48
C LEU A 166 6.61 -6.72 -15.97
N LEU A 167 7.02 -7.77 -15.26
CA LEU A 167 6.74 -7.99 -13.85
C LEU A 167 7.84 -7.48 -12.91
N ASP A 168 9.02 -7.12 -13.41
CA ASP A 168 10.18 -6.70 -12.60
C ASP A 168 9.90 -5.44 -11.77
N SER A 169 8.89 -4.66 -12.19
CA SER A 169 8.44 -3.49 -11.45
C SER A 169 7.43 -3.77 -10.33
N VAL A 170 7.09 -5.04 -10.07
CA VAL A 170 6.29 -5.46 -8.90
C VAL A 170 7.26 -5.85 -7.79
N PRO A 171 7.31 -5.11 -6.66
CA PRO A 171 8.21 -5.44 -5.56
C PRO A 171 8.01 -6.87 -5.04
N SER A 172 9.12 -7.58 -4.81
CA SER A 172 9.10 -8.94 -4.25
C SER A 172 8.69 -8.98 -2.77
N SER A 173 8.93 -7.89 -2.03
CA SER A 173 8.65 -7.75 -0.59
C SER A 173 7.20 -7.40 -0.24
N MET A 174 6.34 -7.26 -1.24
CA MET A 174 4.93 -6.91 -1.04
C MET A 174 4.14 -8.10 -0.46
N PRO A 175 3.10 -7.85 0.36
CA PRO A 175 2.15 -8.89 0.75
C PRO A 175 1.63 -9.66 -0.46
N SER A 176 1.56 -10.99 -0.34
CA SER A 176 1.39 -11.88 -1.50
C SER A 176 0.09 -11.64 -2.27
N LEU A 177 -1.02 -11.29 -1.60
CA LEU A 177 -2.28 -11.01 -2.31
C LEU A 177 -2.20 -9.72 -3.12
N MET A 178 -1.63 -8.67 -2.54
CA MET A 178 -1.41 -7.40 -3.22
C MET A 178 -0.41 -7.54 -4.38
N GLN A 179 0.64 -8.34 -4.18
CA GLN A 179 1.63 -8.68 -5.19
C GLN A 179 0.97 -9.43 -6.36
N CYS A 180 0.22 -10.48 -6.06
CA CYS A 180 -0.53 -11.29 -7.03
C CYS A 180 -1.48 -10.40 -7.85
N GLN A 181 -2.27 -9.54 -7.19
CA GLN A 181 -3.21 -8.65 -7.87
C GLN A 181 -2.49 -7.66 -8.80
N LYS A 182 -1.30 -7.17 -8.41
CA LYS A 182 -0.46 -6.33 -9.28
C LYS A 182 0.14 -7.09 -10.46
N ILE A 183 0.68 -8.29 -10.23
CA ILE A 183 1.20 -9.17 -11.29
C ILE A 183 0.10 -9.42 -12.33
N SER A 184 -1.07 -9.84 -11.86
CA SER A 184 -2.22 -10.09 -12.70
C SER A 184 -2.67 -8.85 -13.48
N LYS A 185 -2.77 -7.69 -12.83
CA LYS A 185 -3.12 -6.43 -13.52
C LYS A 185 -2.11 -6.05 -14.62
N ARG A 186 -0.83 -6.38 -14.43
CA ARG A 186 0.21 -6.15 -15.45
C ARG A 186 0.08 -7.11 -16.63
N ALA A 187 -0.13 -8.40 -16.35
CA ALA A 187 -0.37 -9.41 -17.39
C ALA A 187 -1.61 -9.06 -18.22
N ALA A 188 -2.70 -8.68 -17.56
CA ALA A 188 -3.93 -8.21 -18.20
C ALA A 188 -3.70 -7.03 -19.15
N LYS A 189 -2.94 -6.02 -18.71
CA LYS A 189 -2.59 -4.85 -19.54
C LYS A 189 -1.76 -5.21 -20.77
N ALA A 190 -1.00 -6.30 -20.72
CA ALA A 190 -0.26 -6.84 -21.87
C ALA A 190 -1.12 -7.72 -22.79
N GLY A 191 -2.41 -7.90 -22.50
CA GLY A 191 -3.35 -8.69 -23.29
C GLY A 191 -3.52 -10.14 -22.80
N PHE A 192 -2.89 -10.54 -21.69
CA PHE A 192 -3.12 -11.84 -21.07
C PHE A 192 -4.22 -11.72 -20.01
N GLU A 193 -5.47 -11.87 -20.44
CA GLU A 193 -6.67 -11.57 -19.65
C GLU A 193 -7.82 -12.55 -19.99
N TRP A 194 -8.67 -12.82 -18.99
CA TRP A 194 -9.92 -13.57 -19.16
C TRP A 194 -11.02 -12.69 -19.75
N GLU A 195 -11.86 -13.26 -20.61
CA GLU A 195 -12.94 -12.50 -21.28
C GLU A 195 -14.04 -12.05 -20.29
N SER A 196 -14.28 -12.85 -19.24
CA SER A 196 -15.30 -12.59 -18.24
C SER A 196 -14.92 -13.13 -16.85
N ILE A 197 -15.61 -12.63 -15.83
CA ILE A 197 -15.48 -13.17 -14.46
C ILE A 197 -15.93 -14.65 -14.37
N ALA A 198 -16.81 -15.11 -15.27
CA ALA A 198 -17.23 -16.50 -15.31
C ALA A 198 -16.06 -17.41 -15.70
N ASP A 199 -15.23 -16.98 -16.67
CA ASP A 199 -14.06 -17.74 -17.09
C ASP A 199 -13.02 -17.85 -15.96
N VAL A 200 -12.91 -16.82 -15.11
CA VAL A 200 -12.04 -16.86 -13.92
C VAL A 200 -12.58 -17.85 -12.87
N TRP A 201 -13.90 -17.93 -12.70
CA TRP A 201 -14.52 -18.94 -11.83
C TRP A 201 -14.36 -20.36 -12.35
N ASP A 202 -14.42 -20.55 -13.67
CA ASP A 202 -14.14 -21.84 -14.30
C ASP A 202 -12.67 -22.23 -14.11
N GLN A 203 -11.74 -21.28 -14.22
CA GLN A 203 -10.33 -21.53 -13.88
C GLN A 203 -10.17 -21.94 -12.42
N PHE A 204 -10.77 -21.21 -11.48
CA PHE A 204 -10.76 -21.58 -10.07
C PHE A 204 -11.32 -22.99 -9.81
N ALA A 205 -12.35 -23.41 -10.55
CA ALA A 205 -12.88 -24.76 -10.46
C ALA A 205 -11.89 -25.82 -10.97
N SER A 206 -11.06 -25.51 -11.98
CA SER A 206 -9.96 -26.37 -12.44
C SER A 206 -8.89 -26.51 -11.36
N GLU A 207 -8.35 -25.39 -10.85
CA GLU A 207 -7.30 -25.40 -9.81
C GLU A 207 -7.77 -26.15 -8.55
N ARG A 208 -9.07 -26.05 -8.24
CA ARG A 208 -9.66 -26.81 -7.14
C ARG A 208 -9.65 -28.31 -7.39
N ALA A 209 -9.96 -28.75 -8.61
CA ALA A 209 -9.94 -30.16 -8.94
C ALA A 209 -8.51 -30.71 -8.93
N GLU A 210 -7.52 -29.91 -9.35
CA GLU A 210 -6.10 -30.25 -9.29
C GLU A 210 -5.64 -30.39 -7.83
N PHE A 211 -5.91 -29.40 -6.97
CA PHE A 211 -5.64 -29.50 -5.53
C PHE A 211 -6.33 -30.69 -4.84
N GLU A 212 -7.59 -31.00 -5.18
CA GLU A 212 -8.32 -32.13 -4.61
C GLU A 212 -7.78 -33.50 -5.05
N ALA A 213 -7.01 -33.56 -6.15
CA ALA A 213 -6.38 -34.78 -6.64
C ALA A 213 -5.03 -35.08 -5.96
N GLU A 214 -4.39 -34.07 -5.37
CA GLU A 214 -3.08 -34.20 -4.75
C GLU A 214 -3.11 -34.84 -3.35
N GLU A 215 -2.00 -35.46 -2.95
CA GLU A 215 -1.86 -36.02 -1.61
C GLU A 215 -1.84 -34.91 -0.53
N PRO A 216 -2.67 -34.99 0.51
CA PRO A 216 -2.65 -34.00 1.60
C PRO A 216 -1.25 -33.84 2.22
N GLY A 217 -0.70 -32.64 2.13
CA GLY A 217 0.61 -32.29 2.70
C GLY A 217 1.81 -32.54 1.77
N SER A 218 1.58 -32.96 0.52
CA SER A 218 2.63 -33.01 -0.50
C SER A 218 3.08 -31.61 -0.91
N GLN A 219 4.21 -31.53 -1.63
CA GLN A 219 4.67 -30.27 -2.20
C GLN A 219 3.71 -29.81 -3.30
N GLU A 220 3.23 -30.74 -4.11
CA GLU A 220 2.27 -30.52 -5.19
C GLU A 220 0.97 -29.91 -4.63
N ALA A 221 0.42 -30.46 -3.54
CA ALA A 221 -0.76 -29.88 -2.89
C ALA A 221 -0.52 -28.43 -2.40
N ALA A 222 0.71 -28.09 -1.99
CA ALA A 222 1.04 -26.72 -1.60
C ALA A 222 1.14 -25.77 -2.80
N GLU A 223 1.66 -26.25 -3.93
CA GLU A 223 1.73 -25.51 -5.21
C GLU A 223 0.30 -25.25 -5.73
N GLU A 224 -0.54 -26.28 -5.83
CA GLU A 224 -1.93 -26.18 -6.27
C GLU A 224 -2.79 -25.29 -5.35
N PHE A 225 -2.53 -25.30 -4.04
CA PHE A 225 -3.17 -24.36 -3.12
C PHE A 225 -2.75 -22.91 -3.37
N GLY A 226 -1.51 -22.69 -3.82
CA GLY A 226 -1.05 -21.39 -4.31
C GLY A 226 -1.85 -20.92 -5.52
N ASP A 227 -2.12 -21.81 -6.47
CA ASP A 227 -2.88 -21.51 -7.69
C ASP A 227 -4.37 -21.26 -7.41
N LEU A 228 -4.94 -21.94 -6.42
CA LEU A 228 -6.25 -21.61 -5.85
C LEU A 228 -6.33 -20.17 -5.35
N LEU A 229 -5.33 -19.74 -4.55
CA LEU A 229 -5.27 -18.38 -4.04
C LEU A 229 -5.06 -17.38 -5.17
N PHE A 230 -4.19 -17.68 -6.14
CA PHE A 230 -3.94 -16.85 -7.32
C PHE A 230 -5.24 -16.65 -8.13
N SER A 231 -6.00 -17.71 -8.37
CA SER A 231 -7.28 -17.66 -9.07
C SER A 231 -8.32 -16.83 -8.30
N LEU A 232 -8.42 -16.97 -6.96
CA LEU A 232 -9.31 -16.12 -6.15
C LEU A 232 -8.93 -14.63 -6.17
N VAL A 233 -7.64 -14.31 -6.19
CA VAL A 233 -7.19 -12.91 -6.37
C VAL A 233 -7.61 -12.37 -7.73
N ASN A 234 -7.59 -13.19 -8.78
CA ASN A 234 -8.11 -12.82 -10.09
C ASN A 234 -9.62 -12.59 -10.10
N VAL A 235 -10.38 -13.42 -9.38
CA VAL A 235 -11.82 -13.20 -9.17
C VAL A 235 -12.05 -11.86 -8.49
N ALA A 236 -11.30 -11.56 -7.41
CA ALA A 236 -11.39 -10.29 -6.70
C ALA A 236 -11.07 -9.10 -7.64
N ARG A 237 -10.02 -9.22 -8.45
CA ARG A 237 -9.64 -8.19 -9.43
C ARG A 237 -10.74 -7.92 -10.46
N HIS A 238 -11.34 -8.96 -11.03
CA HIS A 238 -12.47 -8.86 -11.96
C HIS A 238 -13.72 -8.27 -11.29
N ALA A 239 -13.91 -8.53 -9.99
CA ALA A 239 -14.98 -7.94 -9.19
C ALA A 239 -14.66 -6.52 -8.67
N HIS A 240 -13.52 -5.93 -9.06
CA HIS A 240 -13.03 -4.64 -8.56
C HIS A 240 -12.86 -4.57 -7.03
N VAL A 241 -12.49 -5.71 -6.42
CA VAL A 241 -12.20 -5.86 -5.01
C VAL A 241 -10.68 -5.89 -4.80
N ASP A 242 -10.21 -5.19 -3.77
CA ASP A 242 -8.84 -5.33 -3.28
C ASP A 242 -8.74 -6.60 -2.41
N ALA A 243 -7.96 -7.58 -2.85
CA ALA A 243 -7.90 -8.90 -2.22
C ALA A 243 -7.24 -8.86 -0.83
N GLU A 244 -6.19 -8.06 -0.68
CA GLU A 244 -5.48 -7.89 0.60
C GLU A 244 -6.43 -7.26 1.63
N GLU A 245 -7.10 -6.17 1.27
CA GLU A 245 -8.04 -5.49 2.17
C GLU A 245 -9.29 -6.32 2.45
N ALA A 246 -9.78 -7.11 1.47
CA ALA A 246 -10.91 -8.02 1.69
C ALA A 246 -10.59 -9.10 2.74
N LEU A 247 -9.37 -9.66 2.71
CA LEU A 247 -8.91 -10.61 3.71
C LEU A 247 -8.67 -9.92 5.06
N ALA A 248 -8.00 -8.77 5.07
CA ALA A 248 -7.75 -7.98 6.29
C ALA A 248 -9.07 -7.63 7.01
N SER A 249 -10.09 -7.18 6.26
CA SER A 249 -11.43 -6.91 6.78
C SER A 249 -12.11 -8.16 7.37
N SER A 250 -11.92 -9.32 6.73
CA SER A 250 -12.42 -10.59 7.26
C SER A 250 -11.72 -11.01 8.56
N ASN A 251 -10.41 -10.78 8.66
CA ASN A 251 -9.63 -11.01 9.88
C ASN A 251 -10.11 -10.10 11.01
N ARG A 252 -10.26 -8.79 10.77
CA ARG A 252 -10.80 -7.83 11.75
C ARG A 252 -12.21 -8.22 12.22
N LYS A 253 -13.08 -8.64 11.30
CA LYS A 253 -14.43 -9.17 11.62
C LYS A 253 -14.37 -10.41 12.49
N PHE A 254 -13.49 -11.37 12.19
CA PHE A 254 -13.33 -12.57 13.01
C PHE A 254 -12.84 -12.22 14.43
N ARG A 255 -11.80 -11.38 14.54
CA ARG A 255 -11.26 -10.92 15.84
C ARG A 255 -12.32 -10.23 16.70
N ARG A 256 -13.08 -9.30 16.12
CA ARG A 256 -14.18 -8.62 16.82
C ARG A 256 -15.21 -9.61 17.35
N ARG A 257 -15.62 -10.58 16.52
CA ARG A 257 -16.60 -11.57 16.92
C ARG A 257 -16.09 -12.48 18.02
N TRP A 258 -14.85 -12.95 17.89
CA TRP A 258 -14.20 -13.76 18.90
C TRP A 258 -14.10 -13.04 20.24
N ALA A 259 -13.65 -11.78 20.25
CA ALA A 259 -13.58 -10.96 21.46
C ALA A 259 -14.96 -10.79 22.14
N ARG A 260 -16.03 -10.66 21.35
CA ARG A 260 -17.39 -10.62 21.89
C ARG A 260 -17.83 -11.97 22.45
N MET A 261 -17.51 -13.09 21.80
CA MET A 261 -17.76 -14.42 22.34
C MET A 261 -17.06 -14.61 23.69
N GLU A 262 -15.82 -14.15 23.83
CA GLU A 262 -15.09 -14.20 25.09
C GLU A 262 -15.78 -13.37 26.18
N ALA A 263 -16.32 -12.20 25.83
CA ALA A 263 -17.10 -11.39 26.75
C ALA A 263 -18.39 -12.09 27.20
N LEU A 264 -19.15 -12.67 26.27
CA LEU A 264 -20.37 -13.43 26.57
C LEU A 264 -20.09 -14.66 27.44
N ALA A 265 -19.01 -15.41 27.14
CA ALA A 265 -18.60 -16.54 27.97
C ALA A 265 -18.30 -16.10 29.41
N ARG A 266 -17.56 -14.99 29.57
CA ARG A 266 -17.25 -14.40 30.89
C ARG A 266 -18.50 -13.93 31.63
N GLU A 267 -19.47 -13.34 30.94
CA GLU A 267 -20.77 -12.94 31.52
C GLU A 267 -21.53 -14.14 32.11
N CYS A 268 -21.35 -15.32 31.51
CA CYS A 268 -21.89 -16.60 32.00
C CYS A 268 -20.99 -17.30 33.02
N GLY A 269 -19.87 -16.69 33.43
CA GLY A 269 -18.91 -17.28 34.38
C GLY A 269 -18.09 -18.44 33.82
N LEU A 270 -17.97 -18.55 32.49
CA LEU A 270 -17.23 -19.60 31.80
C LEU A 270 -16.01 -19.02 31.08
N ALA A 271 -14.96 -19.83 30.93
CA ALA A 271 -13.85 -19.51 30.05
C ALA A 271 -14.12 -20.07 28.64
N ILE A 272 -13.78 -19.32 27.59
CA ILE A 272 -14.13 -19.68 26.20
C ILE A 272 -13.46 -20.99 25.75
N ASP A 273 -12.26 -21.27 26.28
CA ASP A 273 -11.44 -22.45 26.00
C ASP A 273 -11.97 -23.73 26.67
N GLU A 274 -12.87 -23.59 27.65
CA GLU A 274 -13.60 -24.70 28.27
C GLU A 274 -14.86 -25.09 27.48
N LEU A 275 -15.25 -24.30 26.47
CA LEU A 275 -16.45 -24.53 25.68
C LEU A 275 -16.21 -25.52 24.53
N GLY A 276 -17.15 -26.46 24.37
CA GLY A 276 -17.19 -27.32 23.20
C GLY A 276 -17.65 -26.57 21.93
N THR A 277 -17.37 -27.16 20.77
CA THR A 277 -17.71 -26.57 19.45
C THR A 277 -19.17 -26.13 19.31
N SER A 278 -20.12 -26.88 19.89
CA SER A 278 -21.55 -26.51 19.85
C SER A 278 -21.81 -25.18 20.56
N ALA A 279 -21.28 -25.02 21.78
CA ALA A 279 -21.45 -23.79 22.55
C ALA A 279 -20.72 -22.61 21.89
N LEU A 280 -19.53 -22.83 21.32
CA LEU A 280 -18.82 -21.82 20.53
C LEU A 280 -19.64 -21.37 19.30
N ASN A 281 -20.29 -22.29 18.60
CA ASN A 281 -21.15 -21.95 17.47
C ASN A 281 -22.41 -21.17 17.91
N GLU A 282 -23.00 -21.51 19.05
CA GLU A 282 -24.13 -20.77 19.62
C GLU A 282 -23.74 -19.32 19.94
N LEU A 283 -22.61 -19.12 20.63
CA LEU A 283 -22.05 -17.78 20.90
C LEU A 283 -21.76 -17.02 19.60
N TRP A 284 -21.16 -17.67 18.60
CA TRP A 284 -20.86 -17.04 17.32
C TRP A 284 -22.12 -16.56 16.60
N ASP A 285 -23.18 -17.37 16.59
CA ASP A 285 -24.45 -16.99 15.99
C ASP A 285 -25.20 -15.92 16.79
N GLU A 286 -25.06 -15.89 18.12
CA GLU A 286 -25.53 -14.80 18.96
C GLU A 286 -24.85 -13.47 18.60
N VAL A 287 -23.52 -13.44 18.55
CA VAL A 287 -22.77 -12.25 18.14
C VAL A 287 -23.17 -11.78 16.73
N LYS A 288 -23.38 -12.70 15.79
CA LYS A 288 -23.86 -12.36 14.44
C LYS A 288 -25.26 -11.73 14.46
N LYS A 289 -26.14 -12.13 15.38
CA LYS A 289 -27.47 -11.52 15.54
C LYS A 289 -27.34 -10.10 16.12
N GLU A 290 -26.52 -9.91 17.15
CA GLU A 290 -26.23 -8.59 17.73
C GLU A 290 -25.71 -7.61 16.65
N GLU A 291 -24.73 -8.02 15.85
CA GLU A 291 -24.17 -7.18 14.77
C GLU A 291 -25.20 -6.80 13.70
N ARG A 292 -26.11 -7.72 13.34
CA ARG A 292 -27.18 -7.42 12.37
C ARG A 292 -28.19 -6.44 12.93
N ALA A 293 -28.53 -6.56 14.21
CA ALA A 293 -29.45 -5.65 14.89
C ALA A 293 -28.86 -4.24 15.02
N ALA A 294 -27.55 -4.11 15.27
CA ALA A 294 -26.88 -2.81 15.35
C ALA A 294 -26.70 -2.09 13.99
N ARG A 295 -26.87 -2.81 12.87
CA ARG A 295 -26.75 -2.26 11.50
C ARG A 295 -28.08 -1.83 10.88
N GLY A 296 -29.21 -2.23 11.47
CA GLY A 296 -30.56 -1.87 11.03
C GLY A 296 -31.08 -0.66 11.80
#